data_AF-A0A2L2YSG2-F1
#
_entry.id   AF-A0A2L2YSG2-F1
#
_cell.length_a   1.000
_cell.length_b   1.000
_cell.length_c   1.000
_cell.angle_alpha   90.00
_cell.angle_beta   90.00
_cell.angle_gamma   90.00
#
_symmetry.space_group_name_H-M   'P 1'
#
loop_
_entity.id
_entity.type
_entity.pdbx_description
1 polymer ?
#
loop_
_entity_poly.entity_id
_entity_poly.type
_entity_poly.pdbx_seq_one_letter_code
_entity_poly.pdbx_strand_id
1 'polypeptide(L)'
;MRLDKDYMQEKDNSQLGAGFLSVLASNLYLQLQMNNISGLVEFFEDEIVAKPMPSKIILDNLQVQLQEEQPPSGLVSPNAAPLNISLPGCIIERTLDGTLSVLPLPPGYVQKNLGDLLNHSIPHKILSKQPNVNHTESCGNGESLEAFVCDTSSNELLSVARLLQDNKELRSKLNLMKNLEQENDILRQELSMLRSTVSDDKLKQLLESRREIRRLEHENNTLQETLKLLQTEVTKLKIEKQRNKYL
;
A
#
# COMPACT_ATOMS: atom_id res chain seq x y z
N MET A 1 10.66 -25.75 -15.50
CA MET A 1 9.26 -26.00 -15.10
C MET A 1 8.45 -24.82 -15.61
N ARG A 2 7.58 -25.02 -16.59
CA ARG A 2 6.77 -23.97 -17.25
C ARG A 2 5.39 -23.95 -16.58
N LEU A 3 5.26 -23.28 -15.44
CA LEU A 3 3.96 -23.14 -14.75
C LEU A 3 3.12 -22.00 -15.34
N ASP A 4 3.76 -21.02 -15.98
CA ASP A 4 3.09 -19.80 -16.48
C ASP A 4 2.12 -20.06 -17.66
N LYS A 5 2.21 -21.20 -18.35
CA LYS A 5 1.33 -21.53 -19.48
C LYS A 5 0.02 -22.19 -19.06
N ASP A 6 0.01 -22.88 -17.92
CA ASP A 6 -1.16 -23.64 -17.47
C ASP A 6 -2.23 -22.73 -16.87
N TYR A 7 -1.87 -21.50 -16.46
CA TYR A 7 -2.81 -20.49 -15.96
C TYR A 7 -3.49 -19.65 -17.06
N MET A 8 -3.11 -19.84 -18.32
CA MET A 8 -3.60 -19.05 -19.47
C MET A 8 -4.49 -19.85 -20.43
N GLN A 9 -4.79 -21.12 -20.14
CA GLN A 9 -5.77 -21.88 -20.91
C GLN A 9 -7.17 -21.61 -20.37
N GLU A 10 -7.84 -20.62 -20.98
CA GLU A 10 -9.29 -20.51 -20.96
C GLU A 10 -9.91 -21.85 -21.38
N LYS A 11 -10.54 -22.52 -20.43
CA LYS A 11 -11.67 -23.40 -20.73
C LYS A 11 -12.92 -22.85 -20.04
N ASP A 12 -13.89 -22.59 -20.90
CA ASP A 12 -15.31 -22.40 -20.66
C ASP A 12 -15.77 -21.05 -20.06
N ASN A 13 -16.35 -20.27 -20.96
CA ASN A 13 -17.25 -19.13 -20.76
C ASN A 13 -18.17 -19.30 -19.54
N SER A 14 -17.82 -18.70 -18.40
CA SER A 14 -18.77 -18.21 -17.37
C SER A 14 -18.09 -17.69 -16.09
N GLN A 15 -16.78 -17.82 -15.90
CA GLN A 15 -16.07 -17.20 -14.77
C GLN A 15 -15.25 -16.02 -15.27
N LEU A 16 -15.50 -14.82 -14.71
CA LEU A 16 -14.57 -13.69 -14.85
C LEU A 16 -13.16 -14.22 -14.59
N GLY A 17 -12.25 -14.02 -15.56
CA GLY A 17 -10.90 -14.59 -15.51
C GLY A 17 -10.24 -14.32 -14.17
N ALA A 18 -9.90 -15.39 -13.46
CA ALA A 18 -9.13 -15.28 -12.22
C ALA A 18 -7.78 -14.66 -12.59
N GLY A 19 -7.54 -13.42 -12.16
CA GLY A 19 -6.27 -12.72 -12.41
C GLY A 19 -5.09 -13.49 -11.81
N PHE A 20 -3.89 -13.23 -12.34
CA PHE A 20 -2.64 -13.77 -11.83
C PHE A 20 -1.77 -12.64 -11.30
N LEU A 21 -1.29 -12.75 -10.06
CA LEU A 21 -0.40 -11.77 -9.47
C LEU A 21 1.06 -12.17 -9.68
N SER A 22 1.80 -11.37 -10.45
CA SER A 22 3.24 -11.50 -10.61
C SER A 22 3.96 -10.35 -9.92
N VAL A 23 4.90 -10.65 -9.02
CA VAL A 23 5.68 -9.64 -8.29
C VAL A 23 7.16 -9.99 -8.36
N LEU A 24 7.98 -9.01 -8.71
CA LEU A 24 9.43 -9.05 -8.56
C LEU A 24 9.85 -7.98 -7.56
N ALA A 25 10.39 -8.41 -6.43
CA ALA A 25 10.95 -7.53 -5.41
C ALA A 25 12.45 -7.81 -5.30
N SER A 26 13.28 -6.84 -5.70
CA SER A 26 14.73 -7.02 -5.77
C SER A 26 15.48 -5.88 -5.12
N ASN A 27 16.57 -6.21 -4.40
CA ASN A 27 17.48 -5.26 -3.76
C ASN A 27 16.78 -4.29 -2.80
N LEU A 28 15.96 -4.85 -1.91
CA LEU A 28 15.19 -4.06 -0.95
C LEU A 28 15.83 -4.14 0.44
N TYR A 29 16.00 -2.99 1.07
CA TYR A 29 16.33 -2.86 2.48
C TYR A 29 15.16 -2.16 3.19
N LEU A 30 14.47 -2.89 4.07
CA LEU A 30 13.30 -2.41 4.78
C LEU A 30 13.59 -2.35 6.28
N GLN A 31 13.31 -1.21 6.90
CA GLN A 31 13.33 -1.05 8.35
C GLN A 31 11.89 -0.83 8.81
N LEU A 32 11.34 -1.79 9.54
CA LEU A 32 9.95 -1.80 9.97
C LEU A 32 9.89 -1.89 11.50
N GLN A 33 8.90 -1.24 12.10
CA GLN A 33 8.59 -1.47 13.51
C GLN A 33 7.74 -2.74 13.64
N MET A 34 7.97 -3.52 14.71
CA MET A 34 7.27 -4.80 14.91
C MET A 34 5.75 -4.62 15.03
N ASN A 35 5.31 -3.52 15.66
CA ASN A 35 3.90 -3.14 15.80
C ASN A 35 3.18 -2.92 14.44
N ASN A 36 3.90 -2.43 13.42
CA ASN A 36 3.35 -2.22 12.09
C ASN A 36 3.06 -3.56 11.40
N ILE A 37 3.86 -4.59 11.64
CA ILE A 37 3.65 -5.92 11.05
C ILE A 37 2.52 -6.66 11.74
N SER A 38 2.44 -6.59 13.07
CA SER A 38 1.33 -7.19 13.80
C SER A 38 -0.02 -6.59 13.40
N GLY A 39 -0.07 -5.28 13.15
CA GLY A 39 -1.28 -4.61 12.67
C GLY A 39 -1.71 -4.97 11.24
N LEU A 40 -0.82 -5.56 10.41
CA LEU A 40 -1.20 -6.03 9.07
C LEU A 40 -2.17 -7.21 9.14
N VAL A 41 -2.09 -8.04 10.18
CA VAL A 41 -2.94 -9.22 10.35
C VAL A 41 -4.41 -8.81 10.47
N GLU A 42 -4.68 -7.72 11.20
CA GLU A 42 -6.04 -7.19 11.43
C GLU A 42 -6.73 -6.79 10.12
N PHE A 43 -5.99 -6.33 9.10
CA PHE A 43 -6.57 -6.00 7.79
C PHE A 43 -7.06 -7.24 7.01
N PHE A 44 -6.56 -8.42 7.32
CA PHE A 44 -6.98 -9.67 6.67
C PHE A 44 -8.14 -10.37 7.39
N GLU A 45 -8.51 -9.94 8.60
CA GLU A 45 -9.58 -10.57 9.40
C GLU A 45 -10.99 -10.24 8.87
N ASP A 46 -11.17 -9.06 8.26
CA ASP A 46 -12.46 -8.58 7.74
C ASP A 46 -12.68 -8.84 6.24
N GLU A 47 -11.74 -9.54 5.57
CA GLU A 47 -11.84 -9.79 4.13
C GLU A 47 -12.77 -11.00 3.84
N ILE A 48 -13.77 -10.80 2.97
CA ILE A 48 -14.62 -11.88 2.44
C ILE A 48 -13.70 -12.92 1.79
N VAL A 49 -13.81 -14.20 2.17
CA VAL A 49 -12.95 -15.29 1.67
C VAL A 49 -13.11 -15.45 0.15
N ALA A 50 -12.33 -14.68 -0.60
CA ALA A 50 -12.24 -14.77 -2.04
C ALA A 50 -11.53 -16.08 -2.42
N LYS A 51 -11.86 -16.61 -3.59
CA LYS A 51 -11.12 -17.74 -4.17
C LYS A 51 -9.62 -17.35 -4.21
N PRO A 52 -8.70 -18.23 -3.77
CA PRO A 52 -7.27 -17.93 -3.76
C PRO A 52 -6.80 -17.41 -5.12
N MET A 53 -6.27 -16.20 -5.15
CA MET A 53 -5.68 -15.64 -6.37
C MET A 53 -4.33 -16.33 -6.62
N PRO A 54 -4.12 -16.92 -7.81
CA PRO A 54 -2.83 -17.48 -8.18
C PRO A 54 -1.76 -16.38 -8.21
N SER A 55 -0.60 -16.68 -7.63
CA SER A 55 0.47 -15.69 -7.56
C SER A 55 1.84 -16.32 -7.68
N LYS A 56 2.78 -15.51 -8.17
CA LYS A 56 4.22 -15.81 -8.20
C LYS A 56 4.98 -14.57 -7.79
N ILE A 57 5.63 -14.66 -6.64
CA ILE A 57 6.39 -13.57 -6.03
C ILE A 57 7.84 -14.01 -6.00
N ILE A 58 8.70 -13.23 -6.64
CA ILE A 58 10.13 -13.45 -6.67
C ILE A 58 10.78 -12.41 -5.78
N LEU A 59 11.42 -12.86 -4.72
CA LEU A 59 12.21 -12.04 -3.82
C LEU A 59 13.69 -12.29 -4.13
N ASP A 60 14.46 -11.24 -4.42
CA ASP A 60 15.90 -11.32 -4.72
C ASP A 60 16.64 -10.27 -3.91
N ASN A 61 17.60 -10.68 -3.08
CA ASN A 61 18.35 -9.78 -2.21
C ASN A 61 17.44 -8.86 -1.36
N LEU A 62 16.62 -9.45 -0.49
CA LEU A 62 15.77 -8.73 0.46
C LEU A 62 16.41 -8.75 1.86
N GLN A 63 16.47 -7.58 2.49
CA GLN A 63 16.91 -7.39 3.86
C GLN A 63 15.81 -6.66 4.64
N VAL A 64 15.36 -7.25 5.73
CA VAL A 64 14.33 -6.67 6.59
C VAL A 64 14.86 -6.57 8.01
N GLN A 65 14.86 -5.38 8.58
CA GLN A 65 15.18 -5.12 9.98
C GLN A 65 13.90 -4.77 10.73
N LEU A 66 13.57 -5.56 11.74
CA LEU A 66 12.42 -5.35 12.61
C LEU A 66 12.86 -4.76 13.94
N GLN A 67 12.31 -3.60 14.27
CA GLN A 67 12.61 -2.85 15.49
C GLN A 67 11.45 -2.95 16.48
N GLU A 68 11.75 -3.32 17.72
CA GLU A 68 10.78 -3.26 18.81
C GLU A 68 10.68 -1.82 19.32
N GLU A 69 9.45 -1.35 19.51
CA GLU A 69 9.20 -0.06 20.13
C GLU A 69 9.40 -0.20 21.65
N GLN A 70 10.28 0.64 22.20
CA GLN A 70 10.52 0.64 23.64
C GLN A 70 9.35 1.35 24.34
N PRO A 71 8.75 0.78 25.40
CA PRO A 71 7.69 1.46 26.13
C PRO A 71 8.24 2.76 26.76
N PRO A 72 7.46 3.86 26.75
CA PRO A 72 7.88 5.13 27.32
C PRO A 72 7.81 5.07 28.85
N SER A 73 8.75 4.38 29.51
CA SER A 73 9.14 4.61 30.93
C SER A 73 10.15 3.58 31.45
N GLY A 74 11.41 3.99 31.56
CA GLY A 74 12.24 3.87 32.76
C GLY A 74 12.60 2.52 33.39
N LEU A 75 12.04 1.37 32.99
CA LEU A 75 12.43 0.06 33.49
C LEU A 75 13.33 -0.62 32.46
N VAL A 76 14.63 -0.59 32.76
CA VAL A 76 15.73 -1.12 31.93
C VAL A 76 15.64 -2.65 31.85
N SER A 77 14.80 -3.15 30.96
CA SER A 77 15.05 -4.45 30.33
C SER A 77 16.16 -4.26 29.29
N PRO A 78 17.06 -5.25 29.11
CA PRO A 78 18.11 -5.16 28.10
C PRO A 78 17.47 -4.86 26.75
N ASN A 79 18.01 -3.88 26.01
CA ASN A 79 17.52 -3.47 24.70
C ASN A 79 17.21 -4.71 23.86
N ALA A 80 15.94 -4.89 23.49
CA ALA A 80 15.58 -5.96 22.58
C ALA A 80 16.35 -5.76 21.28
N ALA A 81 17.18 -6.75 20.93
CA ALA A 81 18.00 -6.67 19.73
C ALA A 81 17.07 -6.67 18.50
N PRO A 82 17.33 -5.81 17.50
CA PRO A 82 16.51 -5.81 16.29
C PRO A 82 16.61 -7.17 15.58
N LEU A 83 15.48 -7.65 15.07
CA LEU A 83 15.44 -8.89 14.29
C LEU A 83 15.80 -8.57 12.84
N ASN A 84 16.96 -9.04 12.40
CA ASN A 84 17.43 -8.88 11.03
C ASN A 84 17.15 -10.17 10.24
N ILE A 85 16.37 -10.05 9.17
CA ILE A 85 16.02 -11.12 8.25
C ILE A 85 16.72 -10.83 6.92
N SER A 86 17.57 -11.76 6.48
CA SER A 86 18.21 -11.71 5.16
C SER A 86 17.68 -12.85 4.31
N LEU A 87 17.10 -12.48 3.16
CA LEU A 87 16.56 -13.39 2.16
C LEU A 87 17.36 -13.19 0.86
N PRO A 88 18.42 -14.00 0.63
CA PRO A 88 19.24 -13.90 -0.57
C PRO A 88 18.42 -14.10 -1.85
N GLY A 89 17.44 -14.99 -1.82
CA GLY A 89 16.40 -15.05 -2.83
C GLY A 89 15.47 -16.24 -2.64
N CYS A 90 14.17 -16.03 -2.87
CA CYS A 90 13.17 -17.08 -2.87
C CYS A 90 12.04 -16.80 -3.87
N ILE A 91 11.36 -17.86 -4.26
CA ILE A 91 10.15 -17.83 -5.08
C ILE A 91 9.01 -18.30 -4.19
N ILE A 92 7.95 -17.49 -4.11
CA ILE A 92 6.72 -17.83 -3.42
C ILE A 92 5.64 -18.00 -4.49
N GLU A 93 5.08 -19.19 -4.60
CA GLU A 93 4.02 -19.51 -5.56
C GLU A 93 2.74 -19.89 -4.82
N ARG A 94 1.60 -19.36 -5.26
CA ARG A 94 0.28 -19.73 -4.78
C ARG A 94 -0.54 -20.27 -5.95
N THR A 95 -1.07 -21.48 -5.81
CA THR A 95 -1.91 -22.11 -6.84
C THR A 95 -3.39 -21.67 -6.72
N LEU A 96 -4.20 -21.94 -7.75
CA LEU A 96 -5.65 -21.72 -7.75
C LEU A 96 -6.37 -22.45 -6.59
N ASP A 97 -5.82 -23.58 -6.16
CA ASP A 97 -6.34 -24.39 -5.05
C ASP A 97 -5.90 -23.83 -3.68
N GLY A 98 -5.15 -22.73 -3.67
CA GLY A 98 -4.66 -22.06 -2.47
C GLY A 98 -3.39 -22.65 -1.86
N THR A 99 -2.78 -23.66 -2.50
CA THR A 99 -1.49 -24.21 -2.02
C THR A 99 -0.39 -23.16 -2.19
N LEU A 100 0.33 -22.85 -1.11
CA LEU A 100 1.44 -21.92 -1.11
C LEU A 100 2.76 -22.68 -0.97
N SER A 101 3.67 -22.50 -1.92
CA SER A 101 5.01 -23.09 -1.92
C SER A 101 6.06 -22.00 -1.83
N VAL A 102 7.12 -22.28 -1.06
CA VAL A 102 8.29 -21.40 -0.92
C VAL A 102 9.51 -22.18 -1.36
N LEU A 103 10.18 -21.68 -2.40
CA LEU A 103 11.30 -22.35 -3.05
C LEU A 103 12.53 -21.42 -3.05
N PRO A 104 13.75 -21.95 -2.92
CA PRO A 104 14.95 -21.14 -3.07
C PRO A 104 15.08 -20.61 -4.50
N LEU A 105 15.54 -19.37 -4.64
CA LEU A 105 15.77 -18.77 -5.95
C LEU A 105 17.06 -19.34 -6.57
N PRO A 106 17.03 -19.88 -7.81
CA PRO A 106 18.24 -20.35 -8.47
C PRO A 106 19.23 -19.19 -8.72
N PRO A 107 20.55 -19.44 -8.61
CA PRO A 107 21.55 -18.40 -8.83
C PRO A 107 21.50 -17.86 -10.26
N GLY A 108 21.48 -16.54 -10.39
CA GLY A 108 21.39 -15.86 -11.68
C GLY A 108 19.98 -15.86 -12.29
N TYR A 109 18.95 -16.33 -11.58
CA TYR A 109 17.60 -16.48 -12.13
C TYR A 109 17.03 -15.13 -12.58
N VAL A 110 17.10 -14.09 -11.74
CA VAL A 110 16.56 -12.78 -12.10
C VAL A 110 17.34 -12.19 -13.27
N GLN A 111 18.67 -12.24 -13.26
CA GLN A 111 19.50 -11.69 -14.35
C GLN A 111 19.23 -12.37 -15.69
N LYS A 112 19.00 -13.69 -15.70
CA LYS A 112 18.72 -14.48 -16.91
C LYS A 112 17.29 -14.29 -17.44
N ASN A 113 16.33 -14.02 -16.55
CA ASN A 113 14.91 -13.97 -16.88
C ASN A 113 14.30 -12.57 -16.72
N LEU A 114 15.10 -11.53 -16.48
CA LEU A 114 14.61 -10.17 -16.20
C LEU A 114 13.67 -9.66 -17.28
N GLY A 115 14.00 -9.92 -18.56
CA GLY A 115 13.13 -9.59 -19.68
C GLY A 115 11.77 -10.27 -19.58
N ASP A 116 11.72 -11.56 -19.29
CA ASP A 116 10.47 -12.31 -19.17
C ASP A 116 9.65 -11.91 -17.94
N LEU A 117 10.34 -11.60 -16.82
CA LEU A 117 9.71 -11.16 -15.57
C LEU A 117 9.09 -9.76 -15.66
N LEU A 118 9.68 -8.87 -16.46
CA LEU A 118 9.17 -7.51 -16.67
C LEU A 118 8.18 -7.42 -17.84
N ASN A 119 8.29 -8.30 -18.84
CA ASN A 119 7.50 -8.26 -20.06
C ASN A 119 6.23 -9.14 -20.02
N HIS A 120 5.49 -9.10 -18.91
CA HIS A 120 4.14 -9.71 -18.88
C HIS A 120 3.06 -8.88 -19.61
N SER A 121 3.44 -7.82 -20.33
CA SER A 121 2.59 -7.20 -21.34
C SER A 121 2.83 -7.85 -22.72
N ILE A 122 2.09 -8.93 -23.00
CA ILE A 122 1.78 -9.51 -24.33
C ILE A 122 2.96 -9.65 -25.33
N PRO A 123 3.45 -10.86 -25.65
CA PRO A 123 4.39 -11.05 -26.74
C PRO A 123 3.64 -11.29 -28.08
N HIS A 124 3.29 -10.23 -28.81
CA HIS A 124 3.18 -10.35 -30.26
C HIS A 124 4.60 -10.28 -30.84
N LYS A 125 5.12 -11.43 -31.23
CA LYS A 125 6.43 -11.62 -31.83
C LYS A 125 6.48 -10.94 -33.21
N ILE A 126 6.87 -9.66 -33.29
CA ILE A 126 7.24 -9.02 -34.54
C ILE A 126 8.65 -9.49 -34.90
N LEU A 127 8.72 -10.43 -35.85
CA LEU A 127 9.96 -10.88 -36.47
C LEU A 127 10.45 -9.77 -37.43
N SER A 128 11.28 -8.86 -36.94
CA SER A 128 12.02 -7.94 -37.80
C SER A 128 13.19 -8.67 -38.46
N LYS A 129 12.96 -9.25 -39.64
CA LYS A 129 14.04 -9.42 -40.62
C LYS A 129 14.31 -8.05 -41.22
N GLN A 130 15.43 -7.42 -40.84
CA GLN A 130 15.93 -6.23 -41.54
C GLN A 130 16.32 -6.63 -42.98
N PRO A 131 15.86 -5.92 -44.02
CA PRO A 131 16.52 -5.95 -45.31
C PRO A 131 17.67 -4.95 -45.31
N ASN A 132 18.84 -5.49 -45.62
CA ASN A 132 20.08 -4.78 -45.87
C ASN A 132 19.87 -3.77 -47.01
N VAL A 133 20.08 -2.49 -46.74
CA VAL A 133 20.05 -1.43 -47.76
C VAL A 133 21.42 -1.37 -48.42
N ASN A 134 21.51 -1.83 -49.66
CA ASN A 134 22.60 -1.44 -50.56
C ASN A 134 22.00 -0.84 -51.83
N HIS A 135 22.41 0.40 -52.08
CA HIS A 135 22.11 1.25 -53.22
C HIS A 135 22.51 0.62 -54.56
N THR A 136 21.66 0.72 -55.59
CA THR A 136 22.10 1.16 -56.94
C THR A 136 20.90 1.59 -57.80
N GLU A 137 21.16 2.61 -58.60
CA GLU A 137 20.27 3.38 -59.47
C GLU A 137 19.75 2.60 -60.69
N SER A 138 18.60 3.03 -61.25
CA SER A 138 18.40 3.32 -62.69
C SER A 138 16.98 3.01 -63.19
N CYS A 139 16.40 3.97 -63.91
CA CYS A 139 15.15 3.87 -64.67
C CYS A 139 15.26 2.94 -65.89
N GLY A 140 14.13 2.34 -66.31
CA GLY A 140 13.97 1.70 -67.62
C GLY A 140 12.60 1.02 -67.79
N ASN A 141 11.89 1.39 -68.86
CA ASN A 141 10.53 0.98 -69.23
C ASN A 141 10.42 -0.50 -69.66
N GLY A 142 9.24 -1.12 -69.50
CA GLY A 142 8.92 -2.40 -70.15
C GLY A 142 7.56 -2.95 -69.70
N GLU A 143 6.75 -3.33 -70.68
CA GLU A 143 5.33 -3.66 -70.56
C GLU A 143 5.03 -5.05 -69.97
N SER A 144 3.80 -5.12 -69.44
CA SER A 144 2.86 -6.26 -69.43
C SER A 144 3.05 -7.45 -68.49
N LEU A 145 1.96 -7.62 -67.73
CA LEU A 145 1.35 -8.86 -67.29
C LEU A 145 1.96 -9.50 -66.04
N GLU A 146 1.40 -9.15 -64.88
CA GLU A 146 0.88 -10.18 -63.97
C GLU A 146 -0.16 -9.60 -63.02
N ALA A 147 -1.26 -10.33 -62.90
CA ALA A 147 -2.34 -10.05 -61.98
C ALA A 147 -1.83 -10.12 -60.54
N PHE A 148 -1.89 -9.00 -59.82
CA PHE A 148 -2.01 -9.05 -58.37
C PHE A 148 -3.16 -8.16 -57.94
N VAL A 149 -4.23 -8.84 -57.55
CA VAL A 149 -5.48 -8.31 -57.05
C VAL A 149 -5.18 -7.34 -55.89
N CYS A 150 -5.77 -6.15 -56.01
CA CYS A 150 -5.60 -5.02 -55.10
C CYS A 150 -6.45 -5.19 -53.82
N ASP A 151 -6.12 -6.17 -52.98
CA ASP A 151 -6.90 -6.47 -51.74
C ASP A 151 -6.21 -6.04 -50.43
N THR A 152 -4.94 -5.62 -50.47
CA THR A 152 -4.17 -5.26 -49.25
C THR A 152 -4.43 -3.85 -48.73
N SER A 153 -4.85 -2.91 -49.58
CA SER A 153 -5.00 -1.49 -49.19
C SER A 153 -6.24 -1.21 -48.32
N SER A 154 -7.29 -2.02 -48.45
CA SER A 154 -8.56 -1.81 -47.73
C SER A 154 -8.45 -2.18 -46.24
N ASN A 155 -7.70 -3.24 -45.91
CA ASN A 155 -7.51 -3.68 -44.52
C ASN A 155 -6.58 -2.77 -43.72
N GLU A 156 -5.55 -2.19 -44.35
CA GLU A 156 -4.67 -1.22 -43.70
C GLU A 156 -5.42 0.09 -43.39
N LEU A 157 -6.25 0.59 -44.31
CA LEU A 157 -7.09 1.78 -44.07
C LEU A 157 -8.11 1.55 -42.94
N LEU A 158 -8.73 0.37 -42.88
CA LEU A 158 -9.64 -0.01 -41.77
C LEU A 158 -8.90 -0.08 -40.43
N SER A 159 -7.65 -0.56 -40.43
CA SER A 159 -6.82 -0.63 -39.22
C SER A 159 -6.42 0.77 -38.72
N VAL A 160 -6.06 1.68 -39.62
CA VAL A 160 -5.70 3.06 -39.28
C VAL A 160 -6.92 3.85 -38.80
N ALA A 161 -8.08 3.65 -39.43
CA ALA A 161 -9.34 4.26 -38.97
C ALA A 161 -9.71 3.81 -37.55
N ARG A 162 -9.53 2.53 -37.22
CA ARG A 162 -9.73 2.00 -35.87
C ARG A 162 -8.74 2.62 -34.86
N LEU A 163 -7.46 2.71 -35.21
CA LEU A 163 -6.45 3.34 -34.35
C LEU A 163 -6.71 4.84 -34.11
N LEU A 164 -7.24 5.57 -35.09
CA LEU A 164 -7.63 6.97 -34.93
C LEU A 164 -8.84 7.12 -34.00
N GLN A 165 -9.80 6.21 -34.10
CA GLN A 165 -10.95 6.17 -33.20
C GLN A 165 -10.51 5.85 -31.76
N ASP A 166 -9.63 4.87 -31.57
CA ASP A 166 -9.08 4.52 -30.26
C ASP A 166 -8.29 5.69 -29.67
N ASN A 167 -7.48 6.39 -30.48
CA ASN A 167 -6.77 7.59 -30.04
C ASN A 167 -7.72 8.71 -29.60
N LYS A 168 -8.85 8.89 -30.30
CA LYS A 168 -9.88 9.86 -29.91
C LYS A 168 -10.52 9.47 -28.58
N GLU A 169 -10.83 8.19 -28.39
CA GLU A 169 -11.39 7.69 -27.14
C GLU A 169 -10.41 7.82 -25.98
N LEU A 170 -9.14 7.47 -26.18
CA LEU A 170 -8.07 7.63 -25.20
C LEU A 170 -7.87 9.08 -24.79
N ARG A 171 -7.94 10.03 -25.73
CA ARG A 171 -7.88 11.46 -25.43
C ARG A 171 -9.07 11.92 -24.58
N SER A 172 -10.27 11.44 -24.86
CA SER A 172 -11.45 11.72 -24.05
C SER A 172 -11.34 11.14 -22.64
N LYS A 173 -10.87 9.88 -22.51
CA LYS A 173 -10.61 9.22 -21.23
C LYS A 173 -9.54 9.95 -20.42
N LEU A 174 -8.47 10.39 -21.07
CA LEU A 174 -7.41 11.18 -20.44
C LEU A 174 -7.95 12.51 -19.90
N ASN A 175 -8.84 13.18 -20.64
CA ASN A 175 -9.46 14.43 -20.18
C ASN A 175 -10.35 14.20 -18.96
N LEU A 176 -11.18 13.14 -18.98
CA LEU A 176 -11.97 12.75 -17.81
C LEU A 176 -11.08 12.44 -16.60
N MET A 177 -9.99 11.71 -16.81
CA MET A 177 -9.04 11.37 -15.75
C MET A 177 -8.40 12.60 -15.13
N LYS A 178 -8.04 13.60 -15.94
CA LYS A 178 -7.53 14.90 -15.44
C LYS A 178 -8.56 15.66 -14.61
N ASN A 179 -9.82 15.67 -15.02
CA ASN A 179 -10.88 16.31 -14.24
C ASN A 179 -11.08 15.60 -12.89
N LEU A 180 -11.07 14.27 -12.89
CA LEU A 180 -11.18 13.47 -11.65
C LEU A 180 -9.96 13.61 -10.74
N GLU A 181 -8.76 13.79 -11.30
CA GLU A 181 -7.54 14.08 -10.56
C GLU A 181 -7.65 15.45 -9.87
N GLN A 182 -8.10 16.47 -10.61
CA GLN A 182 -8.35 17.80 -10.05
C GLN A 182 -9.40 17.79 -8.94
N GLU A 183 -10.52 17.07 -9.12
CA GLU A 183 -11.53 16.92 -8.06
C GLU A 183 -10.97 16.19 -6.83
N ASN A 184 -10.15 15.15 -7.01
CA ASN A 184 -9.49 14.47 -5.90
C ASN A 184 -8.57 15.40 -5.11
N ASP A 185 -7.82 16.27 -5.79
CA ASP A 185 -6.94 17.23 -5.14
C ASP A 185 -7.74 18.24 -4.30
N ILE A 186 -8.87 18.72 -4.81
CA ILE A 186 -9.79 19.60 -4.08
C ILE A 186 -10.34 18.89 -2.83
N LEU A 187 -10.82 17.65 -2.97
CA LEU A 187 -11.36 16.87 -1.86
C LEU A 187 -10.30 16.60 -0.78
N ARG A 188 -9.06 16.31 -1.18
CA ARG A 188 -7.92 16.16 -0.24
C ARG A 188 -7.64 17.45 0.51
N GLN A 189 -7.71 18.59 -0.16
CA GLN A 189 -7.54 19.89 0.48
C GLN A 189 -8.67 20.17 1.49
N GLU A 190 -9.93 19.92 1.13
CA GLU A 190 -11.07 20.08 2.03
C GLU A 190 -10.97 19.18 3.26
N LEU A 191 -10.61 17.91 3.08
CA LEU A 191 -10.37 16.97 4.18
C LEU A 191 -9.26 17.45 5.11
N SER A 192 -8.19 18.03 4.57
CA SER A 192 -7.11 18.62 5.37
C SER A 192 -7.62 19.80 6.21
N MET A 193 -8.43 20.68 5.62
CA MET A 193 -9.03 21.81 6.33
C MET A 193 -9.97 21.33 7.45
N LEU A 194 -10.89 20.40 7.15
CA LEU A 194 -11.82 19.84 8.13
C LEU A 194 -11.08 19.12 9.28
N ARG A 195 -10.01 18.40 8.98
CA ARG A 195 -9.21 17.75 10.01
C ARG A 195 -8.51 18.76 10.92
N SER A 196 -8.03 19.88 10.38
CA SER A 196 -7.44 20.95 11.20
C SER A 196 -8.47 21.61 12.11
N THR A 197 -9.67 21.93 11.62
CA THR A 197 -10.72 22.57 12.43
C THR A 197 -11.22 21.66 13.55
N VAL A 198 -11.44 20.36 13.28
CA VAL A 198 -11.84 19.38 14.29
C VAL A 198 -10.77 19.23 15.38
N SER A 199 -9.48 19.24 14.98
CA SER A 199 -8.36 19.15 15.92
C SER A 199 -8.30 20.39 16.83
N ASP A 200 -8.51 21.58 16.26
CA ASP A 200 -8.54 22.85 17.00
C ASP A 200 -9.69 22.93 17.99
N ASP A 201 -10.88 22.45 17.63
CA ASP A 201 -12.03 22.46 18.54
C ASP A 201 -11.87 21.45 19.68
N LYS A 202 -11.31 20.27 19.41
CA LYS A 202 -10.94 19.31 20.45
C LYS A 202 -9.89 19.89 21.41
N LEU A 203 -8.91 20.63 20.87
CA LEU A 203 -7.90 21.33 21.68
C LEU A 203 -8.54 22.40 22.58
N LYS A 204 -9.47 23.21 22.04
CA LYS A 204 -10.22 24.20 22.84
C LYS A 204 -10.99 23.54 23.98
N GLN A 205 -11.68 22.43 23.71
CA GLN A 205 -12.44 21.71 24.73
C GLN A 205 -11.54 21.17 25.85
N LEU A 206 -10.36 20.62 25.51
CA LEU A 206 -9.37 20.18 26.49
C LEU A 206 -8.82 21.33 27.34
N LEU A 207 -8.58 22.49 26.73
CA LEU A 207 -8.12 23.67 27.46
C LEU A 207 -9.17 24.21 28.43
N GLU A 208 -10.46 24.17 28.06
CA GLU A 208 -11.56 24.56 28.94
C GLU A 208 -11.71 23.57 30.10
N SER A 209 -11.70 22.27 29.82
CA SER A 209 -11.73 21.23 30.86
C SER A 209 -10.56 21.38 31.85
N ARG A 210 -9.36 21.67 31.34
CA ARG A 210 -8.18 21.91 32.19
C ARG A 210 -8.33 23.16 33.07
N ARG A 211 -9.01 24.22 32.60
CA ARG A 211 -9.29 25.40 33.42
C ARG A 211 -10.27 25.08 34.54
N GLU A 212 -11.32 24.33 34.23
CA GLU A 212 -12.31 23.94 35.23
C GLU A 212 -11.71 23.04 36.32
N ILE A 213 -10.86 22.08 35.93
CA ILE A 213 -10.13 21.24 36.91
C ILE A 213 -9.33 22.11 37.88
N ARG A 214 -8.57 23.09 37.40
CA ARG A 214 -7.79 23.99 38.29
C ARG A 214 -8.68 24.80 39.23
N ARG A 215 -9.85 25.23 38.76
CA ARG A 215 -10.82 25.97 39.59
C ARG A 215 -11.32 25.07 40.73
N LEU A 216 -11.72 23.84 40.40
CA LEU A 216 -12.16 22.85 41.36
C LEU A 216 -11.06 22.44 42.34
N GLU A 217 -9.82 22.31 41.90
CA GLU A 217 -8.66 22.04 42.77
C GLU A 217 -8.45 23.16 43.79
N HIS A 218 -8.55 24.42 43.36
CA HIS A 218 -8.43 25.57 44.25
C HIS A 218 -9.55 25.61 45.30
N GLU A 219 -10.79 25.34 44.87
CA GLU A 219 -11.95 25.26 45.77
C GLU A 219 -11.80 24.10 46.76
N ASN A 220 -11.35 22.93 46.30
CA ASN A 220 -11.11 21.77 47.16
C ASN A 220 -10.00 22.03 48.19
N ASN A 221 -8.91 22.67 47.80
CA ASN A 221 -7.86 23.08 48.73
C ASN A 221 -8.40 24.03 49.82
N THR A 222 -9.19 25.03 49.41
CA THR A 222 -9.84 25.97 50.33
C THR A 222 -10.78 25.24 51.31
N LEU A 223 -11.58 24.30 50.81
CA LEU A 223 -12.45 23.47 51.64
C LEU A 223 -11.66 22.57 52.60
N GLN A 224 -10.53 22.01 52.16
CA GLN A 224 -9.67 21.21 53.03
C GLN A 224 -9.02 22.04 54.15
N GLU A 225 -8.62 23.28 53.86
CA GLU A 225 -8.10 24.22 54.87
C GLU A 225 -9.17 24.56 55.91
N THR A 226 -10.38 24.90 55.48
CA THR A 226 -11.50 25.17 56.41
C THR A 226 -11.86 23.96 57.25
N LEU A 227 -11.87 22.76 56.68
CA LEU A 227 -12.08 21.51 57.43
C LEU A 227 -11.01 21.29 58.50
N LYS A 228 -9.73 21.52 58.17
CA LYS A 228 -8.63 21.42 59.15
C LYS A 228 -8.81 22.41 60.30
N LEU A 229 -9.17 23.66 60.01
CA LEU A 229 -9.42 24.68 61.03
C LEU A 229 -10.55 24.25 61.98
N LEU A 230 -11.68 23.78 61.42
CA LEU A 230 -12.82 23.30 62.22
C LEU A 230 -12.47 22.07 63.06
N GLN A 231 -11.71 21.11 62.53
CA GLN A 231 -11.22 19.96 63.29
C GLN A 231 -10.33 20.39 64.48
N THR A 232 -9.49 21.40 64.27
CA THR A 232 -8.62 21.94 65.32
C THR A 232 -9.44 22.61 66.42
N GLU A 233 -10.50 23.36 66.06
CA GLU A 233 -11.36 24.00 67.06
C GLU A 233 -12.21 22.98 67.83
N VAL A 234 -12.76 21.96 67.15
CA VAL A 234 -13.52 20.88 67.81
C VAL A 234 -12.65 20.11 68.80
N THR A 235 -11.40 19.81 68.45
CA THR A 235 -10.47 19.12 69.36
C THR A 235 -10.13 19.99 70.57
N LYS A 236 -9.87 21.28 70.38
CA LYS A 236 -9.65 22.25 71.45
C LYS A 236 -10.84 22.34 72.42
N LEU A 237 -12.06 22.52 71.90
CA LEU A 237 -13.28 22.58 72.71
C LEU A 237 -13.54 21.26 73.48
N LYS A 238 -13.21 20.11 72.88
CA LYS A 238 -13.32 18.81 73.54
C LYS A 238 -12.37 18.70 74.74
N ILE A 239 -11.14 19.19 74.61
CA ILE A 239 -10.15 19.23 75.69
C ILE A 239 -10.62 20.19 76.80
N GLU A 240 -11.10 21.37 76.44
CA GLU A 240 -11.57 22.37 77.41
C GLU A 240 -12.80 21.87 78.20
N LYS A 241 -13.75 21.22 77.50
CA LYS A 241 -14.90 20.57 78.15
C LYS A 241 -14.48 19.45 79.08
N GLN A 242 -13.46 18.66 78.73
CA GLN A 242 -12.91 17.64 79.63
C GLN A 242 -12.31 18.30 80.87
N ARG A 243 -11.50 19.34 80.71
CA ARG A 243 -10.86 20.07 81.82
C ARG A 243 -11.88 20.66 82.80
N ASN A 244 -12.96 21.27 82.30
CA ASN A 244 -14.05 21.81 83.12
C ASN A 244 -14.90 20.74 83.82
N LYS A 245 -14.76 19.46 83.45
CA LYS A 245 -15.46 18.34 84.09
C LYS A 245 -14.73 17.79 85.32
N TYR A 246 -13.48 18.20 85.53
CA TYR A 246 -12.59 17.75 86.62
C TYR A 246 -12.17 18.89 87.57
N LEU A 247 -12.79 20.07 87.44
CA LEU A 247 -12.75 21.20 88.36
C LEU A 247 -14.11 21.30 89.05
#